data_AF-A0A9D7YHF1-F1
#
_entry.id   AF-A0A9D7YHF1-F1
#
_cell.length_a   1.000
_cell.length_b   1.000
_cell.length_c   1.000
_cell.angle_alpha   90.00
_cell.angle_beta   90.00
_cell.angle_gamma   90.00
#
_symmetry.space_group_name_H-M   'P 1'
#
loop_
_entity.id
_entity.type
_entity.pdbx_description
1 polymer ?
#
loop_
_entity_poly.entity_id
_entity_poly.type
_entity_poly.pdbx_seq_one_letter_code
_entity_poly.pdbx_strand_id
1 'polypeptide(L)'
;MIFNTVEECDKIKGFAGPKNEENFDRLERELINIARSATPFAQIYFHGTKADLKPGDFIEVGNNSNYRQRKNAKYIFLSATLDAAIWGAELGLGENRERIYLVEPTGPIEDDPDLTDKKFPGNPTKSYRSTSPFKIVGEVTHWQGHSPDQVKAMKDGLAKLNEQV
;
A
#
# COMPACT_ATOMS: atom_id res chain seq x y z
N MET A 1 40.61 -14.50 13.04
CA MET A 1 41.88 -15.17 13.38
C MET A 1 42.96 -14.51 12.54
N ILE A 2 44.06 -14.06 13.13
CA ILE A 2 45.18 -13.42 12.40
C ILE A 2 46.35 -14.41 12.44
N PHE A 3 46.87 -14.78 11.28
CA PHE A 3 48.03 -15.67 11.15
C PHE A 3 49.27 -14.83 10.88
N ASN A 4 50.38 -15.14 11.56
CA ASN A 4 51.63 -14.39 11.40
C ASN A 4 52.54 -15.01 10.32
N THR A 5 52.21 -16.20 9.84
CA THR A 5 52.97 -16.94 8.82
C THR A 5 52.06 -17.71 7.86
N VAL A 6 52.58 -18.01 6.66
CA VAL A 6 51.85 -18.77 5.62
C VAL A 6 51.65 -20.24 6.03
N GLU A 7 52.62 -20.87 6.68
CA GLU A 7 52.50 -22.25 7.19
C GLU A 7 51.40 -22.41 8.25
N GLU A 8 51.22 -21.42 9.14
CA GLU A 8 50.12 -21.42 10.10
C GLU A 8 48.76 -21.33 9.41
N CYS A 9 48.66 -20.54 8.33
CA CYS A 9 47.45 -20.44 7.54
C CYS A 9 47.14 -21.75 6.80
N ASP A 10 48.15 -22.37 6.18
CA ASP A 10 47.98 -23.62 5.42
C ASP A 10 47.61 -24.81 6.31
N LYS A 11 48.08 -24.85 7.57
CA LYS A 11 47.63 -25.83 8.58
C LYS A 11 46.13 -25.77 8.86
N ILE A 12 45.52 -24.58 8.77
CA ILE A 12 44.09 -24.41 9.04
C ILE A 12 43.24 -24.54 7.77
N LYS A 13 43.78 -24.21 6.59
CA LYS A 13 43.07 -24.32 5.31
C LYS A 13 42.48 -25.71 5.06
N GLY A 14 43.23 -26.79 5.33
CA GLY A 14 42.75 -28.16 5.15
C GLY A 14 41.55 -28.52 6.04
N PHE A 15 41.41 -27.87 7.20
CA PHE A 15 40.28 -28.07 8.12
C PHE A 15 39.13 -27.09 7.88
N ALA A 16 39.43 -25.89 7.39
CA ALA A 16 38.46 -24.81 7.21
C ALA A 16 37.79 -24.82 5.83
N GLY A 17 38.48 -25.25 4.78
CA GLY A 17 37.93 -25.31 3.41
C GLY A 17 36.64 -26.13 3.32
N PRO A 18 36.66 -27.42 3.73
CA PRO A 18 35.47 -28.27 3.66
C PRO A 18 34.30 -27.75 4.50
N LYS A 19 34.60 -27.22 5.70
CA LYS A 19 33.57 -26.63 6.57
C LYS A 19 32.96 -25.36 6.00
N ASN A 20 33.75 -24.56 5.28
CA ASN A 20 33.24 -23.36 4.61
C ASN A 20 32.33 -23.75 3.45
N GLU A 21 32.73 -24.72 2.63
CA GLU A 21 31.89 -25.25 1.54
C GLU A 21 30.58 -25.84 2.07
N GLU A 22 30.62 -26.69 3.11
CA GLU A 22 29.42 -27.22 3.76
C GLU A 22 28.51 -26.11 4.32
N ASN A 23 29.09 -25.05 4.89
CA ASN A 23 28.33 -23.90 5.38
C ASN A 23 27.66 -23.11 4.24
N PHE A 24 28.34 -22.94 3.10
CA PHE A 24 27.77 -22.30 1.92
C PHE A 24 26.66 -23.14 1.28
N ASP A 25 26.87 -24.45 1.12
CA ASP A 25 25.86 -25.39 0.63
C ASP A 25 24.62 -25.39 1.53
N ARG A 26 24.82 -25.33 2.85
CA ARG A 26 23.73 -25.23 3.82
C ARG A 26 22.99 -23.90 3.68
N LEU A 27 23.71 -22.79 3.53
CA LEU A 27 23.12 -21.47 3.35
C LEU A 27 22.30 -21.41 2.04
N GLU A 28 22.82 -21.96 0.95
CA GLU A 28 22.07 -22.07 -0.32
C GLU A 28 20.80 -22.90 -0.15
N ARG A 29 20.87 -24.05 0.53
CA ARG A 29 19.68 -24.87 0.81
C ARG A 29 18.66 -24.13 1.67
N GLU A 30 19.11 -23.40 2.69
CA GLU A 30 18.23 -22.59 3.53
C GLU A 30 17.58 -21.44 2.72
N LEU A 31 18.34 -20.73 1.89
CA LEU A 31 17.83 -19.68 1.00
C LEU A 31 16.84 -20.22 -0.04
N ILE A 32 17.13 -21.37 -0.64
CA ILE A 32 16.22 -22.07 -1.56
C ILE A 32 14.94 -22.49 -0.84
N ASN A 33 15.03 -22.99 0.39
CA ASN A 33 13.86 -23.34 1.19
C ASN A 33 13.03 -22.12 1.57
N ILE A 34 13.65 -20.98 1.91
CA ILE A 34 12.94 -19.71 2.16
C ILE A 34 12.24 -19.24 0.88
N ALA A 35 12.95 -19.24 -0.27
CA ALA A 35 12.39 -18.82 -1.55
C ALA A 35 11.24 -19.73 -2.03
N ARG A 36 11.27 -21.01 -1.65
CA ARG A 36 10.22 -22.01 -1.96
C ARG A 36 9.10 -22.07 -0.92
N SER A 37 9.28 -21.41 0.23
CA SER A 37 8.25 -21.41 1.27
C SER A 37 7.02 -20.65 0.77
N ALA A 38 5.84 -21.20 1.04
CA ALA A 38 4.60 -20.54 0.69
C ALA A 38 4.46 -19.25 1.52
N THR A 39 4.45 -18.11 0.87
CA THR A 39 4.14 -16.83 1.51
C THR A 39 2.64 -16.60 1.50
N PRO A 40 2.02 -16.18 2.62
CA PRO A 40 0.64 -15.73 2.62
C PRO A 40 0.43 -14.62 1.59
N PHE A 41 -0.73 -14.61 0.95
CA PHE A 41 -1.11 -13.50 0.08
C PHE A 41 -1.23 -12.23 0.93
N ALA A 42 -0.56 -11.16 0.52
CA ALA A 42 -0.64 -9.88 1.19
C ALA A 42 -2.08 -9.36 1.16
N GLN A 43 -2.54 -8.75 2.25
CA GLN A 43 -3.86 -8.11 2.25
C GLN A 43 -3.85 -6.95 1.25
N ILE A 44 -4.74 -7.04 0.26
CA ILE A 44 -4.94 -6.01 -0.75
C ILE A 44 -6.14 -5.15 -0.36
N TYR A 45 -6.05 -3.87 -0.69
CA TYR A 45 -7.06 -2.86 -0.40
C TYR A 45 -7.52 -2.15 -1.67
N PHE A 46 -8.57 -1.36 -1.56
CA PHE A 46 -9.10 -0.54 -2.64
C PHE A 46 -8.65 0.92 -2.49
N HIS A 47 -8.32 1.55 -3.61
CA HIS A 47 -8.07 2.98 -3.71
C HIS A 47 -8.93 3.56 -4.84
N GLY A 48 -9.94 4.34 -4.47
CA GLY A 48 -10.75 5.11 -5.42
C GLY A 48 -10.07 6.40 -5.83
N THR A 49 -9.98 6.67 -7.13
CA THR A 49 -9.33 7.87 -7.66
C THR A 49 -9.77 8.21 -9.08
N LYS A 50 -9.41 9.40 -9.54
CA LYS A 50 -9.49 9.82 -10.94
C LYS A 50 -8.12 9.86 -11.64
N ALA A 51 -7.06 9.45 -10.94
CA ALA A 51 -5.74 9.33 -11.54
C ALA A 51 -5.70 8.16 -12.54
N ASP A 52 -5.15 8.40 -13.73
CA ASP A 52 -4.92 7.39 -14.75
C ASP A 52 -3.56 6.71 -14.51
N LEU A 53 -3.59 5.54 -13.91
CA LEU A 53 -2.44 4.78 -13.41
C LEU A 53 -2.55 3.33 -13.88
N LYS A 54 -1.44 2.60 -13.83
CA LYS A 54 -1.33 1.22 -14.31
C LYS A 54 -0.82 0.29 -13.22
N PRO A 55 -1.08 -1.03 -13.32
CA PRO A 55 -0.42 -2.01 -12.48
C PRO A 55 1.10 -1.85 -12.55
N GLY A 56 1.75 -1.82 -11.38
CA GLY A 56 3.17 -1.53 -11.22
C GLY A 56 3.47 -0.08 -10.80
N ASP A 57 2.56 0.86 -11.03
CA ASP A 57 2.71 2.25 -10.58
C ASP A 57 2.51 2.37 -9.06
N PHE A 58 2.96 3.50 -8.52
CA PHE A 58 2.82 3.84 -7.11
C PHE A 58 1.95 5.08 -6.93
N ILE A 59 1.05 5.02 -5.96
CA ILE A 59 0.32 6.18 -5.46
C ILE A 59 1.14 6.74 -4.31
N GLU A 60 1.50 8.02 -4.39
CA GLU A 60 2.39 8.68 -3.44
C GLU A 60 1.74 9.90 -2.78
N VAL A 61 2.26 10.27 -1.61
CA VAL A 61 1.92 11.50 -0.89
C VAL A 61 2.23 12.71 -1.78
N GLY A 62 1.35 13.70 -1.79
CA GLY A 62 1.57 14.96 -2.54
C GLY A 62 1.33 14.91 -4.05
N ASN A 63 1.14 13.72 -4.66
CA ASN A 63 0.74 13.57 -6.06
C ASN A 63 -0.75 13.24 -6.17
N ASN A 64 -1.53 14.06 -6.88
CA ASN A 64 -2.89 13.80 -7.39
C ASN A 64 -3.82 12.96 -6.47
N SER A 65 -3.76 13.17 -5.15
CA SER A 65 -4.66 12.51 -4.21
C SER A 65 -5.98 13.27 -4.17
N ASN A 66 -7.07 12.51 -4.12
CA ASN A 66 -8.47 12.92 -4.35
C ASN A 66 -9.03 14.02 -3.44
N TYR A 67 -8.24 14.58 -2.53
CA TYR A 67 -8.72 15.54 -1.54
C TYR A 67 -7.77 16.74 -1.43
N ARG A 68 -8.20 17.83 -2.08
CA ARG A 68 -7.55 19.15 -2.22
C ARG A 68 -6.24 19.13 -3.03
N GLN A 69 -6.12 20.10 -3.94
CA GLN A 69 -4.86 20.66 -4.42
C GLN A 69 -4.09 21.37 -3.28
N ARG A 70 -3.94 20.73 -2.13
CA ARG A 70 -2.97 21.15 -1.13
C ARG A 70 -1.66 20.49 -1.53
N LYS A 71 -0.67 21.30 -1.87
CA LYS A 71 0.74 20.93 -2.06
C LYS A 71 1.37 20.16 -0.86
N ASN A 72 0.58 19.79 0.14
CA ASN A 72 0.95 19.19 1.43
C ASN A 72 -0.03 18.08 1.86
N ALA A 73 -0.66 17.33 0.94
CA ALA A 73 -1.47 16.18 1.33
C ALA A 73 -0.56 15.15 2.00
N LYS A 74 -0.59 15.06 3.33
CA LYS A 74 0.33 14.25 4.15
C LYS A 74 0.03 12.75 4.09
N TYR A 75 -1.18 12.38 3.69
CA TYR A 75 -1.66 11.01 3.72
C TYR A 75 -2.30 10.61 2.37
N ILE A 76 -2.23 9.31 2.10
CA ILE A 76 -2.92 8.61 1.02
C ILE A 76 -3.96 7.71 1.68
N PHE A 77 -5.14 7.61 1.08
CA PHE A 77 -6.28 6.89 1.64
C PHE A 77 -6.53 5.58 0.89
N LEU A 78 -7.00 4.57 1.62
CA LEU A 78 -7.38 3.26 1.08
C LEU A 78 -8.54 2.70 1.92
N SER A 79 -9.22 1.66 1.43
CA SER A 79 -10.26 0.98 2.18
C SER A 79 -10.27 -0.52 1.95
N ALA A 80 -10.72 -1.29 2.95
CA ALA A 80 -11.05 -2.70 2.77
C ALA A 80 -12.49 -2.94 2.29
N THR A 81 -13.29 -1.89 2.08
CA THR A 81 -14.63 -1.99 1.49
C THR A 81 -14.70 -1.32 0.12
N LEU A 82 -15.43 -1.93 -0.81
CA LEU A 82 -15.58 -1.39 -2.16
C LEU A 82 -16.39 -0.08 -2.15
N ASP A 83 -17.43 0.01 -1.32
CA ASP A 83 -18.30 1.18 -1.20
C ASP A 83 -17.53 2.46 -0.85
N ALA A 84 -16.63 2.39 0.14
CA ALA A 84 -15.78 3.52 0.52
C ALA A 84 -14.81 3.93 -0.61
N ALA A 85 -14.31 2.96 -1.38
CA ALA A 85 -13.48 3.24 -2.53
C ALA A 85 -14.28 3.84 -3.70
N ILE A 86 -15.53 3.42 -3.91
CA ILE A 86 -16.44 4.05 -4.88
C ILE A 86 -16.61 5.53 -4.53
N TRP A 87 -16.89 5.86 -3.27
CA TRP A 87 -16.94 7.26 -2.81
C TRP A 87 -15.64 8.00 -3.06
N GLY A 88 -14.49 7.37 -2.80
CA GLY A 88 -13.18 7.96 -3.07
C GLY A 88 -12.96 8.32 -4.55
N ALA A 89 -13.49 7.51 -5.47
CA ALA A 89 -13.41 7.77 -6.91
C ALA A 89 -14.38 8.88 -7.36
N GLU A 90 -15.65 8.80 -6.94
CA GLU A 90 -16.73 9.73 -7.35
C GLU A 90 -16.58 11.15 -6.78
N LEU A 91 -16.05 11.25 -5.56
CA LEU A 91 -15.75 12.51 -4.88
C LEU A 91 -14.34 13.02 -5.22
N GLY A 92 -13.56 12.22 -5.95
CA GLY A 92 -12.23 12.58 -6.40
C GLY A 92 -12.21 13.86 -7.23
N LEU A 93 -11.15 14.64 -7.04
CA LEU A 93 -10.92 15.87 -7.79
C LEU A 93 -10.50 15.58 -9.22
N GLY A 94 -10.88 16.50 -10.13
CA GLY A 94 -10.58 16.42 -11.56
C GLY A 94 -11.72 15.86 -12.39
N GLU A 95 -11.55 15.99 -13.71
CA GLU A 95 -12.54 15.62 -14.73
C GLU A 95 -12.23 14.26 -15.39
N ASN A 96 -11.16 13.59 -14.93
CA ASN A 96 -10.81 12.27 -15.43
C ASN A 96 -11.84 11.24 -14.95
N ARG A 97 -11.88 10.11 -15.67
CA ARG A 97 -12.73 8.97 -15.35
C ARG A 97 -12.44 8.43 -13.94
N GLU A 98 -13.50 8.11 -13.20
CA GLU A 98 -13.43 7.40 -11.93
C GLU A 98 -12.85 5.98 -12.10
N ARG A 99 -11.93 5.62 -11.21
CA ARG A 99 -11.24 4.33 -11.20
C ARG A 99 -11.09 3.82 -9.78
N ILE A 100 -11.04 2.50 -9.64
CA ILE A 100 -10.81 1.83 -8.35
C ILE A 100 -9.65 0.87 -8.55
N TYR A 101 -8.53 1.14 -7.89
CA TYR A 101 -7.35 0.28 -7.94
C TYR A 101 -7.31 -0.69 -6.77
N LEU A 102 -6.79 -1.89 -7.04
CA LEU A 102 -6.32 -2.83 -6.04
C LEU A 102 -4.89 -2.44 -5.68
N VAL A 103 -4.64 -2.20 -4.40
CA VAL A 103 -3.38 -1.64 -3.93
C VAL A 103 -2.79 -2.42 -2.76
N GLU A 104 -1.46 -2.56 -2.80
CA GLU A 104 -0.64 -3.11 -1.73
C GLU A 104 0.05 -1.96 -0.99
N PRO A 105 -0.20 -1.76 0.32
CA PRO A 105 0.51 -0.77 1.11
C PRO A 105 1.98 -1.14 1.26
N THR A 106 2.90 -0.22 0.98
CA THR A 106 4.34 -0.49 1.17
C THR A 106 4.83 -0.19 2.59
N GLY A 107 3.94 0.17 3.49
CA GLY A 107 4.24 0.55 4.85
C GLY A 107 3.01 0.50 5.75
N PRO A 108 3.13 0.97 7.01
CA PRO A 108 2.03 0.89 7.97
C PRO A 108 0.83 1.72 7.53
N ILE A 109 -0.36 1.22 7.83
CA ILE A 109 -1.63 1.94 7.65
C ILE A 109 -2.26 2.16 9.03
N GLU A 110 -2.99 3.25 9.19
CA GLU A 110 -3.76 3.57 10.39
C GLU A 110 -5.22 3.87 10.03
N ASP A 111 -6.13 3.70 10.99
CA ASP A 111 -7.53 4.06 10.80
C ASP A 111 -7.68 5.52 10.36
N ASP A 112 -8.56 5.76 9.38
CA ASP A 112 -8.86 7.11 8.94
C ASP A 112 -9.66 7.84 10.03
N PRO A 113 -9.11 8.89 10.67
CA PRO A 113 -9.80 9.58 11.74
C PRO A 113 -10.99 10.40 11.22
N ASP A 114 -11.15 10.65 9.92
CA ASP A 114 -12.33 11.35 9.40
C ASP A 114 -13.55 10.43 9.29
N LEU A 115 -13.33 9.11 9.32
CA LEU A 115 -14.37 8.08 9.14
C LEU A 115 -14.49 7.11 10.33
N THR A 116 -13.53 7.14 11.25
CA THR A 116 -13.48 6.28 12.45
C THR A 116 -13.98 7.03 13.67
N ASP A 117 -14.85 6.38 14.46
CA ASP A 117 -15.41 6.93 15.71
C ASP A 117 -16.06 8.33 15.56
N LYS A 118 -16.63 8.60 14.37
CA LYS A 118 -17.38 9.84 14.09
C LYS A 118 -18.87 9.64 14.30
N LYS A 119 -19.54 9.16 13.26
CA LYS A 119 -21.00 8.94 13.27
C LYS A 119 -21.36 7.60 13.94
N PHE A 120 -20.47 6.63 13.83
CA PHE A 120 -20.64 5.27 14.35
C PHE A 120 -19.37 4.85 15.09
N PRO A 121 -19.48 3.97 16.11
CA PRO A 121 -18.32 3.47 16.83
C PRO A 121 -17.45 2.57 15.94
N GLY A 122 -16.14 2.69 16.12
CA GLY A 122 -15.10 2.00 15.37
C GLY A 122 -14.97 2.48 13.92
N ASN A 123 -14.41 1.59 13.08
CA ASN A 123 -14.18 1.81 11.66
C ASN A 123 -15.06 0.87 10.81
N PRO A 124 -16.36 1.17 10.65
CA PRO A 124 -17.29 0.30 9.91
C PRO A 124 -17.01 0.29 8.41
N THR A 125 -16.52 1.40 7.85
CA THR A 125 -16.16 1.50 6.42
C THR A 125 -14.81 0.87 6.10
N LYS A 126 -14.06 0.46 7.13
CA LYS A 126 -12.68 -0.06 7.03
C LYS A 126 -11.80 0.86 6.18
N SER A 127 -11.87 2.15 6.48
CA SER A 127 -11.10 3.19 5.79
C SER A 127 -9.82 3.49 6.56
N TYR A 128 -8.73 3.58 5.84
CA TYR A 128 -7.39 3.75 6.40
C TYR A 128 -6.62 4.82 5.65
N ARG A 129 -5.53 5.27 6.25
CA ARG A 129 -4.58 6.18 5.63
C ARG A 129 -3.14 5.78 5.90
N SER A 130 -2.22 6.23 5.05
CA SER A 130 -0.79 6.04 5.23
C SER A 130 0.00 7.21 4.68
N THR A 131 1.22 7.39 5.19
CA THR A 131 2.23 8.28 4.58
C THR A 131 3.14 7.51 3.63
N SER A 132 3.07 6.18 3.61
CA SER A 132 3.86 5.35 2.69
C SER A 132 3.11 5.17 1.37
N PRO A 133 3.81 5.01 0.25
CA PRO A 133 3.18 4.75 -1.05
C PRO A 133 2.34 3.47 -1.09
N PHE A 134 1.44 3.39 -2.06
CA PHE A 134 0.71 2.16 -2.37
C PHE A 134 1.06 1.68 -3.77
N LYS A 135 1.43 0.42 -3.91
CA LYS A 135 1.69 -0.19 -5.21
C LYS A 135 0.37 -0.65 -5.83
N ILE A 136 0.13 -0.30 -7.08
CA ILE A 136 -1.03 -0.78 -7.82
C ILE A 136 -0.75 -2.19 -8.32
N VAL A 137 -1.61 -3.13 -7.96
CA VAL A 137 -1.52 -4.53 -8.38
C VAL A 137 -2.65 -4.94 -9.33
N GLY A 138 -3.67 -4.10 -9.48
CA GLY A 138 -4.78 -4.31 -10.41
C GLY A 138 -5.80 -3.17 -10.40
N GLU A 139 -6.83 -3.30 -11.23
CA GLU A 139 -7.95 -2.36 -11.32
C GLU A 139 -9.27 -3.14 -11.25
N VAL A 140 -10.23 -2.63 -10.47
CA VAL A 140 -11.60 -3.13 -10.45
C VAL A 140 -12.36 -2.46 -11.59
N THR A 141 -12.69 -3.24 -12.61
CA THR A 141 -13.32 -2.73 -13.85
C THR A 141 -14.84 -2.79 -13.83
N HIS A 142 -15.41 -3.64 -12.97
CA HIS A 142 -16.85 -3.85 -12.86
C HIS A 142 -17.32 -3.48 -11.46
N TRP A 143 -17.87 -2.28 -11.34
CA TRP A 143 -18.48 -1.78 -10.12
C TRP A 143 -19.63 -0.84 -10.48
N GLN A 144 -20.61 -0.76 -9.59
CA GLN A 144 -21.76 0.11 -9.74
C GLN A 144 -21.54 1.34 -8.86
N GLY A 145 -21.50 2.51 -9.50
CA GLY A 145 -21.46 3.79 -8.77
C GLY A 145 -22.78 4.09 -8.07
N HIS A 146 -22.74 5.07 -7.16
CA HIS A 146 -23.92 5.61 -6.50
C HIS A 146 -24.82 6.35 -7.50
N SER A 147 -26.06 6.61 -7.11
CA SER A 147 -26.96 7.40 -7.97
C SER A 147 -26.43 8.83 -8.13
N PRO A 148 -26.68 9.50 -9.28
CA PRO A 148 -26.27 10.89 -9.47
C PRO A 148 -26.79 11.82 -8.37
N ASP A 149 -28.01 11.59 -7.88
CA ASP A 149 -28.62 12.36 -6.79
C ASP A 149 -27.88 12.16 -5.46
N GLN A 150 -27.46 10.92 -5.15
CA GLN A 150 -26.66 10.62 -3.97
C GLN A 150 -25.29 11.31 -4.02
N VAL A 151 -24.60 11.20 -5.17
CA VAL A 151 -23.30 11.85 -5.37
C VAL A 151 -23.43 13.36 -5.25
N LYS A 152 -24.47 13.95 -5.86
CA LYS A 152 -24.74 15.38 -5.77
C LYS A 152 -25.01 15.82 -4.33
N ALA A 153 -25.88 15.11 -3.61
CA ALA A 153 -26.20 15.42 -2.23
C ALA A 153 -24.95 15.37 -1.32
N MET A 154 -24.06 14.39 -1.55
CA MET A 154 -22.81 14.29 -0.81
C MET A 154 -21.86 15.44 -1.14
N LYS A 155 -21.67 15.77 -2.42
CA LYS A 155 -20.84 16.92 -2.85
C LYS A 155 -21.35 18.24 -2.28
N ASP A 156 -22.66 18.46 -2.31
CA ASP A 156 -23.31 19.65 -1.74
C ASP A 156 -23.11 19.71 -0.21
N GLY A 157 -23.19 18.57 0.49
CA GLY A 157 -22.92 18.47 1.93
C GLY A 157 -21.47 18.81 2.28
N LEU A 158 -20.51 18.27 1.52
CA LEU A 158 -19.08 18.56 1.69
C LEU A 158 -18.76 20.03 1.39
N ALA A 159 -19.41 20.65 0.39
CA ALA A 159 -19.25 22.06 0.09
C ALA A 159 -19.68 22.95 1.27
N LYS A 160 -20.87 22.69 1.84
CA LYS A 160 -21.38 23.42 3.01
C LYS A 160 -20.49 23.27 4.25
N LEU A 161 -19.94 22.08 4.48
CA LEU A 161 -18.98 21.85 5.58
C LEU A 161 -17.69 22.65 5.40
N ASN A 162 -17.21 22.82 4.16
CA ASN A 162 -16.02 23.61 3.87
C ASN A 162 -16.26 25.13 4.01
N GLU A 163 -17.49 25.62 3.86
CA GLU A 163 -17.83 27.04 4.05
C GLU A 163 -17.92 27.45 5.53
N GLN A 164 -18.04 26.48 6.45
CA GLN A 164 -18.21 26.70 7.88
C GLN A 164 -16.89 26.66 8.68
N VAL A 165 -15.76 26.42 8.01
CA VAL A 165 -14.42 26.26 8.60
C VAL A 165 -13.46 27.29 8.02
#